data_AF-A0A832AIT8-F1
#
_entry.id   AF-A0A832AIT8-F1
#
_cell.length_a   1.000
_cell.length_b   1.000
_cell.length_c   1.000
_cell.angle_alpha   90.00
_cell.angle_beta   90.00
_cell.angle_gamma   90.00
#
_symmetry.space_group_name_H-M   'P 1'
#
loop_
_entity.id
_entity.type
_entity.pdbx_description
1 polymer ?
#
loop_
_entity_poly.entity_id
_entity_poly.type
_entity_poly.pdbx_seq_one_letter_code
_entity_poly.pdbx_strand_id
1 'polypeptide(L)'
;MKRNQKSEVRSQKPETVLFAVTGMSPAILTETVWALAHETPAIIPDRVVVVTTRAGRDAIQRELFDAGVWDKLQAALETTIRFGTTADDIRVFTTTDARGRSVELDDIRTPADNEAAADFLLDALRPFTENPDIRLIGSLAGGRKTMGALLYAALSLIGRDTDRLTHVLVNEPFDDPRRQPKFYFPTPRDRAARIQLADVPFVPLRQLFPRELGRLPGRFTHLVSQYRKTVGQLAAPPRVELADDEPIARVDGVPVRLPATAFALLSFLVDRARRRQPPFLIYKDAVDPFKAFVADWARDRTEAHRLDAHEKLKGTTEDSLRKLCNTLGQALRKAGLPPGAIAHLRPTRGHFGIRIR
;
A
#
# COMPACT_ATOMS: atom_id res chain seq x y z
N MET A 1 15.69 -53.22 13.58
CA MET A 1 16.05 -51.80 13.77
C MET A 1 15.94 -51.07 12.44
N LYS A 2 14.83 -50.37 12.20
CA LYS A 2 14.63 -49.55 10.99
C LYS A 2 15.24 -48.17 11.24
N ARG A 3 16.29 -47.82 10.50
CA ARG A 3 16.90 -46.48 10.48
C ARG A 3 15.92 -45.51 9.83
N ASN A 4 15.45 -44.55 10.60
CA ASN A 4 14.63 -43.44 10.13
C ASN A 4 15.57 -42.40 9.47
N GLN A 5 15.62 -42.37 8.14
CA GLN A 5 16.15 -41.23 7.40
C GLN A 5 15.11 -40.11 7.46
N LYS A 6 15.32 -39.14 8.37
CA LYS A 6 14.68 -37.83 8.25
C LYS A 6 15.38 -37.11 7.09
N SER A 7 14.65 -36.93 6.00
CA SER A 7 15.01 -36.02 4.91
C SER A 7 15.06 -34.60 5.46
N GLU A 8 16.27 -34.04 5.56
CA GLU A 8 16.46 -32.60 5.79
C GLU A 8 15.94 -31.83 4.57
N VAL A 9 14.84 -31.12 4.74
CA VAL A 9 14.39 -30.11 3.79
C VAL A 9 15.39 -28.95 3.91
N ARG A 10 16.37 -28.87 3.01
CA ARG A 10 17.22 -27.69 2.84
C ARG A 10 16.29 -26.48 2.64
N SER A 11 16.28 -25.53 3.56
CA SER A 11 15.62 -24.24 3.32
C SER A 11 16.40 -23.53 2.21
N GLN A 12 15.94 -23.63 0.97
CA GLN A 12 16.53 -22.88 -0.13
C GLN A 12 16.30 -21.39 0.14
N LYS A 13 17.36 -20.59 0.01
CA LYS A 13 17.28 -19.13 0.09
C LYS A 13 16.32 -18.67 -1.03
N PRO A 14 15.39 -17.74 -0.75
CA PRO A 14 14.48 -17.23 -1.78
C PRO A 14 15.27 -16.53 -2.90
N GLU A 15 14.84 -16.74 -4.15
CA GLU A 15 15.44 -16.12 -5.34
C GLU A 15 15.26 -14.60 -5.26
N THR A 16 16.34 -13.83 -5.37
CA THR A 16 16.29 -12.37 -5.39
C THR A 16 16.23 -11.87 -6.82
N VAL A 17 15.13 -11.23 -7.20
CA VAL A 17 14.92 -10.67 -8.54
C VAL A 17 15.01 -9.15 -8.48
N LEU A 18 15.93 -8.58 -9.26
CA LEU A 18 15.94 -7.15 -9.56
C LEU A 18 15.02 -6.88 -10.75
N PHE A 19 13.91 -6.18 -10.51
CA PHE A 19 12.98 -5.74 -11.54
C PHE A 19 13.16 -4.25 -11.81
N ALA A 20 13.68 -3.88 -12.97
CA ALA A 20 13.97 -2.48 -13.29
C ALA A 20 13.09 -1.96 -14.42
N VAL A 21 12.67 -0.69 -14.33
CA VAL A 21 12.30 0.07 -15.53
C VAL A 21 13.52 0.83 -16.05
N THR A 22 13.73 0.81 -17.37
CA THR A 22 14.93 1.42 -17.95
C THR A 22 14.59 2.21 -19.21
N GLY A 23 15.26 3.35 -19.38
CA GLY A 23 15.18 4.17 -20.60
C GLY A 23 16.34 3.91 -21.54
N MET A 24 16.87 4.99 -22.14
CA MET A 24 18.01 4.93 -23.06
C MET A 24 19.38 4.94 -22.36
N SER A 25 19.43 4.95 -21.01
CA SER A 25 20.68 4.85 -20.25
C SER A 25 20.70 3.54 -19.46
N PRO A 26 21.24 2.45 -20.03
CA PRO A 26 21.33 1.15 -19.35
C PRO A 26 22.30 1.12 -18.16
N ALA A 27 23.16 2.14 -18.02
CA ALA A 27 24.13 2.24 -16.92
C ALA A 27 23.46 2.12 -15.54
N ILE A 28 22.23 2.62 -15.40
CA ILE A 28 21.42 2.48 -14.18
C ILE A 28 21.28 1.01 -13.72
N LEU A 29 21.29 0.03 -14.63
CA LEU A 29 21.21 -1.39 -14.28
C LEU A 29 22.49 -1.84 -13.56
N THR A 30 23.64 -1.50 -14.13
CA THR A 30 24.94 -1.86 -13.58
C THR A 30 25.23 -1.10 -12.30
N GLU A 31 24.83 0.17 -12.23
CA GLU A 31 24.90 1.00 -11.03
C GLU A 31 24.06 0.41 -9.89
N THR A 32 22.81 0.02 -10.18
CA THR A 32 21.89 -0.56 -9.18
C THR A 32 22.44 -1.89 -8.65
N VAL A 33 22.88 -2.79 -9.53
CA VAL A 33 23.46 -4.08 -9.13
C VAL A 33 24.74 -3.88 -8.32
N TRP A 34 25.60 -2.95 -8.74
CA TRP A 34 26.81 -2.62 -8.00
C TRP A 34 26.49 -2.13 -6.60
N ALA A 35 25.52 -1.19 -6.47
CA ALA A 35 25.11 -0.67 -5.17
C ALA A 35 24.58 -1.75 -4.25
N LEU A 36 23.68 -2.61 -4.74
CA LEU A 36 23.12 -3.74 -3.99
C LEU A 36 24.22 -4.71 -3.50
N ALA A 37 25.19 -5.03 -4.35
CA ALA A 37 26.29 -5.92 -4.00
C ALA A 37 27.23 -5.33 -2.92
N HIS A 38 27.20 -4.01 -2.71
CA HIS A 38 28.01 -3.31 -1.71
C HIS A 38 27.22 -2.88 -0.47
N GLU A 39 25.97 -3.30 -0.33
CA GLU A 39 25.21 -3.11 0.91
C GLU A 39 25.77 -3.96 2.06
N THR A 40 25.29 -3.71 3.27
CA THR A 40 25.63 -4.51 4.45
C THR A 40 24.34 -5.01 5.11
N PRO A 41 23.97 -6.30 4.94
CA PRO A 41 24.67 -7.33 4.16
C PRO A 41 24.55 -7.11 2.64
N ALA A 42 25.52 -7.64 1.88
CA ALA A 42 25.51 -7.57 0.42
C ALA A 42 24.30 -8.32 -0.15
N ILE A 43 23.66 -7.71 -1.16
CA ILE A 43 22.55 -8.31 -1.89
C ILE A 43 22.96 -8.44 -3.35
N ILE A 44 23.21 -9.67 -3.80
CA ILE A 44 23.44 -9.95 -5.22
C ILE A 44 22.14 -10.53 -5.77
N PRO A 45 21.48 -9.88 -6.75
CA PRO A 45 20.32 -10.46 -7.41
C PRO A 45 20.70 -11.77 -8.11
N ASP A 46 19.86 -12.78 -8.00
CA ASP A 46 20.00 -14.02 -8.76
C ASP A 46 19.58 -13.79 -10.23
N ARG A 47 18.64 -12.86 -10.45
CA ARG A 47 18.10 -12.53 -11.77
C ARG A 47 17.81 -11.03 -11.92
N VAL A 48 18.04 -10.51 -13.12
CA VAL A 48 17.57 -9.18 -13.53
C VAL A 48 16.48 -9.32 -14.58
N VAL A 49 15.39 -8.58 -14.40
CA VAL A 49 14.30 -8.43 -15.36
C VAL A 49 14.08 -6.94 -15.60
N VAL A 50 14.09 -6.53 -16.86
CA VAL A 50 13.97 -5.15 -17.27
C VAL A 50 12.71 -4.96 -18.08
N VAL A 51 11.93 -3.93 -17.76
CA VAL A 51 10.84 -3.46 -18.60
C VAL A 51 11.24 -2.13 -19.23
N THR A 52 11.13 -2.03 -20.55
CA THR A 52 11.61 -0.88 -21.31
C THR A 52 10.84 -0.69 -22.63
N THR A 53 11.16 0.35 -23.40
CA THR A 53 10.64 0.53 -24.77
C THR A 53 11.58 -0.14 -25.78
N ARG A 54 11.18 -0.20 -27.06
CA ARG A 54 12.02 -0.77 -28.12
C ARG A 54 13.42 -0.15 -28.15
N ALA A 55 13.49 1.18 -28.11
CA ALA A 55 14.74 1.93 -28.11
C ALA A 55 15.62 1.63 -26.88
N GLY A 56 15.00 1.38 -25.71
CA GLY A 56 15.73 1.02 -24.50
C GLY A 56 16.28 -0.39 -24.55
N ARG A 57 15.54 -1.37 -25.11
CA ARG A 57 16.07 -2.72 -25.39
C ARG A 57 17.31 -2.64 -26.28
N ASP A 58 17.25 -1.87 -27.36
CA ASP A 58 18.37 -1.74 -28.30
C ASP A 58 19.59 -1.07 -27.64
N ALA A 59 19.36 -0.11 -26.73
CA ALA A 59 20.43 0.48 -25.93
C ALA A 59 21.05 -0.54 -24.96
N ILE A 60 20.22 -1.34 -24.27
CA ILE A 60 20.69 -2.41 -23.37
C ILE A 60 21.54 -3.43 -24.14
N GLN A 61 21.05 -3.90 -25.29
CA GLN A 61 21.79 -4.83 -26.16
C GLN A 61 23.19 -4.29 -26.49
N ARG A 62 23.22 -3.09 -27.06
CA ARG A 62 24.47 -2.47 -27.54
C ARG A 62 25.45 -2.18 -26.41
N GLU A 63 24.98 -1.65 -25.30
CA GLU A 63 25.87 -1.12 -24.25
C GLU A 63 26.23 -2.17 -23.21
N LEU A 64 25.31 -3.05 -22.83
CA LEU A 64 25.58 -4.03 -21.77
C LEU A 64 26.12 -5.34 -22.32
N PHE A 65 25.55 -5.83 -23.43
CA PHE A 65 25.91 -7.13 -23.99
C PHE A 65 26.98 -7.00 -25.08
N ASP A 66 26.76 -6.22 -26.14
CA ASP A 66 27.70 -6.16 -27.28
C ASP A 66 29.05 -5.53 -26.88
N ALA A 67 29.04 -4.53 -25.98
CA ALA A 67 30.26 -3.92 -25.45
C ALA A 67 30.88 -4.68 -24.24
N GLY A 68 30.26 -5.80 -23.82
CA GLY A 68 30.70 -6.66 -22.72
C GLY A 68 30.75 -5.97 -21.36
N VAL A 69 29.94 -4.91 -21.14
CA VAL A 69 29.90 -4.22 -19.84
C VAL A 69 29.30 -5.10 -18.76
N TRP A 70 28.28 -5.90 -19.10
CA TRP A 70 27.65 -6.83 -18.16
C TRP A 70 28.63 -7.90 -17.68
N ASP A 71 29.38 -8.52 -18.59
CA ASP A 71 30.39 -9.51 -18.25
C ASP A 71 31.49 -8.92 -17.34
N LYS A 72 31.90 -7.67 -17.59
CA LYS A 72 32.86 -6.96 -16.74
C LYS A 72 32.31 -6.71 -15.33
N LEU A 73 31.02 -6.38 -15.21
CA LEU A 73 30.37 -6.23 -13.90
C LEU A 73 30.36 -7.55 -13.15
N GLN A 74 29.94 -8.64 -13.80
CA GLN A 74 29.89 -9.98 -13.21
C GLN A 74 31.28 -10.45 -12.75
N ALA A 75 32.31 -10.20 -13.57
CA ALA A 75 33.70 -10.47 -13.21
C ALA A 75 34.17 -9.64 -12.01
N ALA A 76 33.82 -8.35 -11.95
CA ALA A 76 34.18 -7.46 -10.85
C ALA A 76 33.48 -7.82 -9.53
N LEU A 77 32.27 -8.38 -9.60
CA LEU A 77 31.51 -8.86 -8.45
C LEU A 77 31.76 -10.34 -8.11
N GLU A 78 32.61 -11.02 -8.89
CA GLU A 78 32.94 -12.45 -8.76
C GLU A 78 31.68 -13.35 -8.66
N THR A 79 30.65 -13.04 -9.45
CA THR A 79 29.35 -13.69 -9.36
C THR A 79 28.65 -13.84 -10.71
N THR A 80 27.71 -14.78 -10.79
CA THR A 80 26.85 -14.96 -11.96
C THR A 80 25.43 -14.50 -11.66
N ILE A 81 24.92 -13.57 -12.47
CA ILE A 81 23.57 -13.02 -12.38
C ILE A 81 22.85 -13.38 -13.67
N ARG A 82 21.67 -13.99 -13.58
CA ARG A 82 20.87 -14.30 -14.77
C ARG A 82 20.32 -13.00 -15.36
N PHE A 83 20.87 -12.60 -16.50
CA PHE A 83 20.35 -11.52 -17.32
C PHE A 83 20.77 -11.74 -18.77
N GLY A 84 19.81 -11.71 -19.69
CA GLY A 84 20.07 -11.94 -21.10
C GLY A 84 19.17 -11.10 -21.99
N THR A 85 19.24 -11.38 -23.29
CA THR A 85 18.58 -10.59 -24.35
C THR A 85 17.21 -11.13 -24.72
N THR A 86 16.73 -12.14 -23.98
CA THR A 86 15.46 -12.82 -24.21
C THR A 86 14.27 -11.96 -23.75
N ALA A 87 13.08 -12.23 -24.28
CA ALA A 87 11.85 -11.56 -23.85
C ALA A 87 11.47 -11.84 -22.38
N ASP A 88 12.05 -12.88 -21.77
CA ASP A 88 11.84 -13.19 -20.36
C ASP A 88 12.59 -12.22 -19.43
N ASP A 89 13.73 -11.71 -19.88
CA ASP A 89 14.64 -10.85 -19.11
C ASP A 89 14.58 -9.39 -19.56
N ILE A 90 14.36 -9.11 -20.85
CA ILE A 90 14.09 -7.76 -21.38
C ILE A 90 12.71 -7.73 -22.02
N ARG A 91 11.77 -7.15 -21.28
CA ARG A 91 10.36 -7.03 -21.64
C ARG A 91 10.11 -5.66 -22.27
N VAL A 92 9.60 -5.64 -23.49
CA VAL A 92 9.28 -4.40 -24.18
C VAL A 92 7.82 -4.06 -23.98
N PHE A 93 7.54 -2.82 -23.58
CA PHE A 93 6.17 -2.31 -23.47
C PHE A 93 5.42 -2.49 -24.78
N THR A 94 4.17 -2.93 -24.69
CA THR A 94 3.30 -3.11 -25.85
C THR A 94 2.01 -2.32 -25.70
N THR A 95 1.47 -1.87 -26.81
CA THR A 95 0.10 -1.34 -26.91
C THR A 95 -0.70 -2.14 -27.94
N THR A 96 -1.99 -1.85 -28.05
CA THR A 96 -2.86 -2.48 -29.05
C THR A 96 -3.06 -1.54 -30.24
N ASP A 97 -2.79 -2.02 -31.45
CA ASP A 97 -3.04 -1.24 -32.67
C ASP A 97 -4.55 -1.17 -33.02
N ALA A 98 -4.90 -0.38 -34.04
CA ALA A 98 -6.28 -0.23 -34.50
C ALA A 98 -6.95 -1.54 -34.97
N ARG A 99 -6.17 -2.62 -35.17
CA ARG A 99 -6.63 -3.95 -35.58
C ARG A 99 -6.65 -4.94 -34.40
N GLY A 100 -6.41 -4.50 -33.18
CA GLY A 100 -6.39 -5.37 -32.00
C GLY A 100 -5.08 -6.14 -31.79
N ARG A 101 -4.00 -5.83 -32.53
CA ARG A 101 -2.73 -6.55 -32.42
C ARG A 101 -1.81 -5.88 -31.41
N SER A 102 -1.10 -6.70 -30.64
CA SER A 102 -0.04 -6.22 -29.75
C SER A 102 1.15 -5.72 -30.58
N VAL A 103 1.57 -4.49 -30.32
CA VAL A 103 2.71 -3.84 -30.97
C VAL A 103 3.64 -3.23 -29.92
N GLU A 104 4.94 -3.43 -30.07
CA GLU A 104 5.95 -2.83 -29.19
C GLU A 104 5.93 -1.30 -29.30
N LEU A 105 6.00 -0.63 -28.16
CA LEU A 105 6.10 0.82 -28.07
C LEU A 105 7.55 1.25 -28.27
N ASP A 106 7.76 2.17 -29.22
CA ASP A 106 9.04 2.85 -29.38
C ASP A 106 9.27 3.86 -28.24
N ASP A 107 8.20 4.51 -27.79
CA ASP A 107 8.20 5.48 -26.70
C ASP A 107 6.79 5.61 -26.07
N ILE A 108 6.70 6.07 -24.81
CA ILE A 108 5.42 6.28 -24.09
C ILE A 108 5.05 7.76 -24.14
N ARG A 109 4.17 8.15 -25.07
CA ARG A 109 3.90 9.57 -25.37
C ARG A 109 2.45 9.98 -25.20
N THR A 110 1.52 9.04 -25.32
CA THR A 110 0.08 9.31 -25.27
C THR A 110 -0.54 8.81 -23.96
N PRO A 111 -1.75 9.28 -23.60
CA PRO A 111 -2.49 8.71 -22.48
C PRO A 111 -2.77 7.20 -22.64
N ALA A 112 -3.05 6.75 -23.87
CA ALA A 112 -3.25 5.33 -24.19
C ALA A 112 -1.97 4.51 -23.96
N ASP A 113 -0.80 5.03 -24.35
CA ASP A 113 0.49 4.36 -24.08
C ASP A 113 0.74 4.23 -22.58
N ASN A 114 0.38 5.26 -21.80
CA ASN A 114 0.55 5.23 -20.35
C ASN A 114 -0.38 4.20 -19.69
N GLU A 115 -1.63 4.08 -20.15
CA GLU A 115 -2.55 3.05 -19.65
C GLU A 115 -2.04 1.65 -20.00
N ALA A 116 -1.60 1.43 -21.25
CA ALA A 116 -1.03 0.17 -21.69
C ALA A 116 0.26 -0.18 -20.91
N ALA A 117 1.12 0.80 -20.64
CA ALA A 117 2.32 0.60 -19.82
C ALA A 117 1.99 0.25 -18.36
N ALA A 118 0.93 0.83 -17.80
CA ALA A 118 0.47 0.52 -16.45
C ALA A 118 -0.04 -0.93 -16.34
N ASP A 119 -0.86 -1.34 -17.31
CA ASP A 119 -1.36 -2.73 -17.44
C ASP A 119 -0.17 -3.69 -17.59
N PHE A 120 0.76 -3.38 -18.49
CA PHE A 120 1.95 -4.19 -18.75
C PHE A 120 2.83 -4.37 -17.50
N LEU A 121 3.11 -3.30 -16.76
CA LEU A 121 3.92 -3.38 -15.53
C LEU A 121 3.24 -4.24 -14.47
N LEU A 122 1.93 -4.08 -14.32
CA LEU A 122 1.15 -4.87 -13.37
C LEU A 122 1.23 -6.37 -13.69
N ASP A 123 1.11 -6.72 -14.97
CA ASP A 123 1.21 -8.11 -15.43
C ASP A 123 2.64 -8.65 -15.36
N ALA A 124 3.64 -7.83 -15.67
CA ALA A 124 5.05 -8.22 -15.61
C ALA A 124 5.53 -8.47 -14.17
N LEU A 125 5.02 -7.72 -13.19
CA LEU A 125 5.39 -7.87 -11.77
C LEU A 125 4.74 -9.09 -11.11
N ARG A 126 3.56 -9.49 -11.59
CA ARG A 126 2.71 -10.50 -10.96
C ARG A 126 3.40 -11.83 -10.65
N PRO A 127 4.14 -12.46 -11.59
CA PRO A 127 4.80 -13.73 -11.31
C PRO A 127 5.78 -13.66 -10.15
N PHE A 128 6.39 -12.49 -9.92
CA PHE A 128 7.36 -12.27 -8.85
C PHE A 128 6.68 -11.98 -7.51
N THR A 129 5.61 -11.19 -7.50
CA THR A 129 4.92 -10.84 -6.26
C THR A 129 3.99 -11.97 -5.78
N GLU A 130 3.48 -12.81 -6.66
CA GLU A 130 2.62 -13.96 -6.29
C GLU A 130 3.42 -15.17 -5.81
N ASN A 131 4.71 -15.28 -6.15
CA ASN A 131 5.57 -16.36 -5.69
C ASN A 131 6.24 -16.02 -4.35
N PRO A 132 5.88 -16.68 -3.22
CA PRO A 132 6.47 -16.42 -1.91
C PRO A 132 7.97 -16.73 -1.82
N ASP A 133 8.50 -17.56 -2.72
CA ASP A 133 9.92 -17.96 -2.75
C ASP A 133 10.80 -16.96 -3.52
N ILE A 134 10.22 -15.87 -4.03
CA ILE A 134 10.94 -14.78 -4.69
C ILE A 134 10.97 -13.56 -3.77
N ARG A 135 12.13 -12.93 -3.61
CA ARG A 135 12.29 -11.58 -3.06
C ARG A 135 12.45 -10.59 -4.21
N LEU A 136 11.53 -9.64 -4.31
CA LEU A 136 11.54 -8.65 -5.37
C LEU A 136 12.22 -7.36 -4.91
N ILE A 137 13.13 -6.84 -5.73
CA ILE A 137 13.71 -5.50 -5.59
C ILE A 137 13.37 -4.73 -6.87
N GLY A 138 12.49 -3.74 -6.76
CA GLY A 138 12.14 -2.84 -7.86
C GLY A 138 13.16 -1.70 -7.99
N SER A 139 13.57 -1.36 -9.21
CA SER A 139 14.37 -0.15 -9.49
C SER A 139 13.59 0.85 -10.33
N LEU A 140 13.41 2.05 -9.77
CA LEU A 140 12.74 3.19 -10.42
C LEU A 140 13.64 3.96 -11.38
N ALA A 141 14.93 3.63 -11.41
CA ALA A 141 15.94 4.44 -12.06
C ALA A 141 15.96 4.21 -13.56
N GLY A 142 15.17 4.95 -14.35
CA GLY A 142 15.38 5.01 -15.80
C GLY A 142 14.17 5.37 -16.65
N GLY A 143 14.46 6.08 -17.73
CA GLY A 143 13.52 6.44 -18.80
C GLY A 143 12.52 7.53 -18.43
N ARG A 144 11.35 7.53 -19.07
CA ARG A 144 10.33 8.54 -18.80
C ARG A 144 9.90 8.46 -17.33
N LYS A 145 9.82 9.61 -16.66
CA LYS A 145 9.40 9.77 -15.25
C LYS A 145 8.14 8.96 -14.92
N THR A 146 7.22 8.85 -15.88
CA THR A 146 5.99 8.09 -15.72
C THR A 146 6.22 6.58 -15.53
N MET A 147 7.25 5.98 -16.12
CA MET A 147 7.54 4.54 -15.92
C MET A 147 7.86 4.22 -14.46
N GLY A 148 8.69 5.04 -13.82
CA GLY A 148 8.96 4.93 -12.38
C GLY A 148 7.69 5.15 -11.54
N ALA A 149 6.88 6.15 -11.88
CA ALA A 149 5.61 6.39 -11.19
C ALA A 149 4.63 5.20 -11.31
N LEU A 150 4.54 4.58 -12.49
CA LEU A 150 3.71 3.40 -12.74
C LEU A 150 4.24 2.16 -12.01
N LEU A 151 5.55 1.93 -12.00
CA LEU A 151 6.16 0.84 -11.22
C LEU A 151 5.88 1.00 -9.72
N TYR A 152 6.07 2.21 -9.18
CA TYR A 152 5.73 2.53 -7.78
C TYR A 152 4.27 2.24 -7.48
N ALA A 153 3.36 2.67 -8.36
CA ALA A 153 1.94 2.47 -8.18
C ALA A 153 1.56 0.98 -8.27
N ALA A 154 2.13 0.23 -9.21
CA ALA A 154 1.89 -1.20 -9.34
C ALA A 154 2.38 -1.97 -8.10
N LEU A 155 3.59 -1.69 -7.60
CA LEU A 155 4.10 -2.27 -6.35
C LEU A 155 3.26 -1.88 -5.13
N SER A 156 2.75 -0.65 -5.07
CA SER A 156 1.81 -0.27 -4.01
C SER A 156 0.52 -1.10 -4.03
N LEU A 157 0.06 -1.54 -5.21
CA LEU A 157 -1.16 -2.32 -5.35
C LEU A 157 -0.95 -3.81 -5.05
N ILE A 158 0.14 -4.41 -5.55
CA ILE A 158 0.34 -5.88 -5.55
C ILE A 158 1.64 -6.36 -4.86
N GLY A 159 2.54 -5.44 -4.53
CA GLY A 159 3.78 -5.74 -3.80
C GLY A 159 3.50 -6.21 -2.38
N ARG A 160 4.47 -6.95 -1.84
CA ARG A 160 4.49 -7.47 -0.47
C ARG A 160 5.28 -6.52 0.42
N ASP A 161 5.11 -6.66 1.73
CA ASP A 161 5.94 -6.00 2.74
C ASP A 161 7.42 -6.42 2.69
N THR A 162 7.71 -7.61 2.17
CA THR A 162 9.08 -8.09 1.94
C THR A 162 9.71 -7.59 0.65
N ASP A 163 8.93 -6.96 -0.24
CA ASP A 163 9.44 -6.41 -1.49
C ASP A 163 10.07 -5.04 -1.24
N ARG A 164 11.12 -4.72 -1.99
CA ARG A 164 11.87 -3.47 -1.87
C ARG A 164 11.69 -2.63 -3.12
N LEU A 165 11.71 -1.32 -2.98
CA LEU A 165 11.71 -0.39 -4.11
C LEU A 165 12.82 0.62 -3.92
N THR A 166 13.67 0.79 -4.93
CA THR A 166 14.92 1.53 -4.82
C THR A 166 15.10 2.53 -5.96
N HIS A 167 15.90 3.56 -5.70
CA HIS A 167 16.39 4.49 -6.71
C HIS A 167 17.90 4.65 -6.55
N VAL A 168 18.65 4.39 -7.63
CA VAL A 168 20.10 4.56 -7.63
C VAL A 168 20.45 6.03 -7.85
N LEU A 169 21.44 6.51 -7.11
CA LEU A 169 21.98 7.86 -7.17
C LEU A 169 23.49 7.75 -7.37
N VAL A 170 23.98 8.44 -8.40
CA VAL A 170 25.40 8.54 -8.71
C VAL A 170 25.81 10.00 -8.56
N ASN A 171 26.99 10.27 -8.00
CA ASN A 171 27.47 11.64 -7.86
C ASN A 171 28.04 12.20 -9.17
N GLU A 172 27.96 13.51 -9.33
CA GLU A 172 28.68 14.22 -10.40
C GLU A 172 30.20 13.95 -10.34
N PRO A 173 30.87 13.83 -11.50
CA PRO A 173 30.34 13.91 -12.87
C PRO A 173 29.88 12.55 -13.45
N PHE A 174 29.80 11.51 -12.61
CA PHE A 174 29.59 10.13 -13.07
C PHE A 174 28.13 9.84 -13.47
N ASP A 175 27.19 10.70 -13.07
CA ASP A 175 25.78 10.66 -13.44
C ASP A 175 25.45 11.35 -14.78
N ASP A 176 26.38 12.11 -15.38
CA ASP A 176 26.12 12.79 -16.66
C ASP A 176 26.11 11.75 -17.82
N PRO A 177 24.96 11.55 -18.50
CA PRO A 177 24.86 10.60 -19.61
C PRO A 177 25.71 10.97 -20.83
N ARG A 178 26.23 12.21 -20.90
CA ARG A 178 27.10 12.70 -21.98
C ARG A 178 28.58 12.49 -21.68
N ARG A 179 28.94 12.02 -20.48
CA ARG A 179 30.32 11.74 -20.09
C ARG A 179 30.97 10.76 -21.08
N GLN A 180 32.21 11.05 -21.46
CA GLN A 180 33.06 10.15 -22.23
C GLN A 180 34.40 9.93 -21.52
N PRO A 181 34.78 8.68 -21.21
CA PRO A 181 34.00 7.44 -21.40
C PRO A 181 32.73 7.42 -20.53
N LYS A 182 31.69 6.70 -20.95
CA LYS A 182 30.49 6.50 -20.14
C LYS A 182 30.85 5.79 -18.82
N PHE A 183 30.16 6.16 -17.76
CA PHE A 183 30.23 5.47 -16.47
C PHE A 183 29.15 4.37 -16.44
N TYR A 184 29.48 3.24 -15.80
CA TYR A 184 28.57 2.08 -15.67
C TYR A 184 28.62 1.52 -14.25
N PHE A 185 29.82 1.36 -13.71
CA PHE A 185 30.06 1.01 -12.32
C PHE A 185 31.51 1.41 -11.97
N PRO A 186 31.85 1.57 -10.68
CA PRO A 186 33.20 1.94 -10.26
C PRO A 186 34.26 0.95 -10.74
N THR A 187 35.30 1.49 -11.36
CA THR A 187 36.53 0.76 -11.72
C THR A 187 37.72 1.37 -10.98
N PRO A 188 38.92 0.77 -11.00
CA PRO A 188 40.11 1.38 -10.40
C PRO A 188 40.44 2.80 -10.91
N ARG A 189 39.89 3.19 -12.08
CA ARG A 189 40.04 4.54 -12.67
C ARG A 189 39.00 5.55 -12.14
N ASP A 190 37.91 5.08 -11.55
CA ASP A 190 36.77 5.89 -11.11
C ASP A 190 36.71 5.99 -9.57
N ARG A 191 37.85 6.20 -8.90
CA ARG A 191 37.95 6.18 -7.42
C ARG A 191 37.06 7.19 -6.69
N ALA A 192 36.66 8.26 -7.37
CA ALA A 192 35.78 9.29 -6.84
C ALA A 192 34.29 8.99 -7.06
N ALA A 193 33.95 7.92 -7.79
CA ALA A 193 32.58 7.53 -8.03
C ALA A 193 31.96 6.92 -6.77
N ARG A 194 30.77 7.40 -6.44
CA ARG A 194 29.95 6.98 -5.31
C ARG A 194 28.58 6.66 -5.86
N ILE A 195 28.16 5.43 -5.65
CA ILE A 195 26.83 4.97 -5.96
C ILE A 195 26.10 4.75 -4.64
N GLN A 196 24.93 5.36 -4.51
CA GLN A 196 24.05 5.21 -3.36
C GLN A 196 22.73 4.61 -3.82
N LEU A 197 22.15 3.76 -2.98
CA LEU A 197 20.82 3.23 -3.21
C LEU A 197 19.87 3.82 -2.18
N ALA A 198 18.87 4.56 -2.66
CA ALA A 198 17.83 5.12 -1.81
C ALA A 198 16.61 4.18 -1.80
N ASP A 199 16.19 3.77 -0.61
CA ASP A 199 14.92 3.09 -0.42
C ASP A 199 13.75 4.05 -0.61
N VAL A 200 12.84 3.68 -1.50
CA VAL A 200 11.62 4.42 -1.77
C VAL A 200 10.47 3.68 -1.08
N PRO A 201 9.98 4.20 0.06
CA PRO A 201 8.91 3.54 0.80
C PRO A 201 7.64 3.51 -0.03
N PHE A 202 6.96 2.37 -0.05
CA PHE A 202 5.64 2.22 -0.65
C PHE A 202 4.69 1.53 0.34
N VAL A 203 3.38 1.64 0.08
CA VAL A 203 2.36 1.03 0.93
C VAL A 203 1.87 -0.26 0.26
N PRO A 204 2.13 -1.46 0.82
CA PRO A 204 1.67 -2.73 0.25
C PRO A 204 0.18 -2.93 0.49
N LEU A 205 -0.66 -2.23 -0.28
CA LEU A 205 -2.13 -2.23 -0.11
C LEU A 205 -2.73 -3.62 -0.31
N ARG A 206 -2.04 -4.51 -1.02
CA ARG A 206 -2.36 -5.94 -1.16
C ARG A 206 -2.80 -6.60 0.16
N GLN A 207 -2.14 -6.26 1.27
CA GLN A 207 -2.44 -6.87 2.58
C GLN A 207 -3.82 -6.49 3.13
N LEU A 208 -4.36 -5.34 2.72
CA LEU A 208 -5.70 -4.90 3.11
C LEU A 208 -6.80 -5.63 2.33
N PHE A 209 -6.44 -6.28 1.20
CA PHE A 209 -7.40 -6.86 0.27
C PHE A 209 -7.02 -8.30 -0.13
N PRO A 210 -6.84 -9.23 0.82
CA PRO A 210 -6.37 -10.58 0.53
C PRO A 210 -7.33 -11.41 -0.34
N ARG A 211 -8.61 -11.02 -0.44
CA ARG A 211 -9.59 -11.68 -1.33
C ARG A 211 -9.40 -11.38 -2.81
N GLU A 212 -8.59 -10.37 -3.14
CA GLU A 212 -8.21 -10.09 -4.54
C GLU A 212 -6.93 -10.84 -4.95
N LEU A 213 -6.30 -11.56 -4.01
CA LEU A 213 -5.17 -12.45 -4.27
C LEU A 213 -5.62 -13.69 -5.06
N GLY A 214 -4.91 -13.98 -6.16
CA GLY A 214 -5.16 -15.18 -6.97
C GLY A 214 -6.34 -15.06 -7.94
N ARG A 215 -6.99 -13.90 -8.04
CA ARG A 215 -7.82 -13.57 -9.21
C ARG A 215 -6.92 -13.02 -10.30
N LEU A 216 -7.18 -13.38 -11.56
CA LEU A 216 -6.73 -12.58 -12.71
C LEU A 216 -7.23 -11.15 -12.44
N PRO A 217 -6.37 -10.18 -12.14
CA PRO A 217 -6.86 -8.84 -12.05
C PRO A 217 -7.22 -8.39 -13.45
N GLY A 218 -8.21 -7.52 -13.51
CA GLY A 218 -8.39 -6.71 -14.69
C GLY A 218 -7.21 -5.75 -14.86
N ARG A 219 -7.41 -4.81 -15.76
CA ARG A 219 -6.49 -3.71 -16.06
C ARG A 219 -6.08 -2.94 -14.78
N PHE A 220 -4.90 -2.34 -14.78
CA PHE A 220 -4.36 -1.51 -13.72
C PHE A 220 -5.38 -0.46 -13.23
N THR A 221 -6.06 0.20 -14.16
CA THR A 221 -7.09 1.20 -13.86
C THR A 221 -8.28 0.61 -13.10
N HIS A 222 -8.65 -0.63 -13.40
CA HIS A 222 -9.69 -1.35 -12.68
C HIS A 222 -9.26 -1.67 -11.24
N LEU A 223 -8.04 -2.17 -11.05
CA LEU A 223 -7.50 -2.46 -9.71
C LEU A 223 -7.43 -1.20 -8.84
N VAL A 224 -6.95 -0.08 -9.40
CA VAL A 224 -6.96 1.22 -8.73
C VAL A 224 -8.38 1.63 -8.32
N SER A 225 -9.36 1.46 -9.21
CA SER A 225 -10.77 1.76 -8.94
C SER A 225 -11.35 0.90 -7.81
N GLN A 226 -11.06 -0.40 -7.80
CA GLN A 226 -11.48 -1.35 -6.76
C GLN A 226 -10.91 -0.96 -5.39
N TYR A 227 -9.61 -0.66 -5.34
CA TYR A 227 -8.96 -0.26 -4.09
C TYR A 227 -9.51 1.08 -3.60
N ARG A 228 -9.69 2.07 -4.49
CA ARG A 228 -10.32 3.35 -4.14
C ARG A 228 -11.72 3.19 -3.57
N LYS A 229 -12.56 2.36 -4.20
CA LYS A 229 -13.92 2.07 -3.71
C LYS A 229 -13.87 1.43 -2.33
N THR A 230 -13.00 0.47 -2.13
CA THR A 230 -12.90 -0.27 -0.86
C THR A 230 -12.36 0.61 0.26
N VAL A 231 -11.31 1.41 0.00
CA VAL A 231 -10.82 2.42 0.96
C VAL A 231 -11.91 3.44 1.28
N GLY A 232 -12.70 3.87 0.28
CA GLY A 232 -13.85 4.73 0.49
C GLY A 232 -14.92 4.11 1.40
N GLN A 233 -15.17 2.80 1.27
CA GLN A 233 -16.07 2.06 2.15
C GLN A 233 -15.53 1.96 3.58
N LEU A 234 -14.23 1.74 3.77
CA LEU A 234 -13.60 1.77 5.10
C LEU A 234 -13.71 3.16 5.77
N ALA A 235 -13.85 4.23 4.97
CA ALA A 235 -14.05 5.59 5.43
C ALA A 235 -15.53 6.02 5.50
N ALA A 236 -16.48 5.16 5.12
CA ALA A 236 -17.90 5.51 5.12
C ALA A 236 -18.48 5.56 6.55
N PRO A 237 -19.52 6.38 6.81
CA PRO A 237 -20.24 6.33 8.06
C PRO A 237 -20.81 4.92 8.32
N PRO A 238 -20.59 4.32 9.51
CA PRO A 238 -21.04 2.97 9.78
C PRO A 238 -22.55 2.91 9.99
N ARG A 239 -23.15 1.73 9.82
CA ARG A 239 -24.54 1.47 10.21
C ARG A 239 -24.57 1.19 11.71
N VAL A 240 -25.46 1.85 12.42
CA VAL A 240 -25.65 1.64 13.87
C VAL A 240 -27.07 1.20 14.16
N GLU A 241 -27.17 0.04 14.79
CA GLU A 241 -28.40 -0.50 15.35
C GLU A 241 -28.26 -0.55 16.88
N LEU A 242 -29.30 -0.16 17.60
CA LEU A 242 -29.31 -0.17 19.06
C LEU A 242 -30.27 -1.27 19.50
N ALA A 243 -29.83 -2.13 20.42
CA ALA A 243 -30.71 -3.10 21.04
C ALA A 243 -31.74 -2.39 21.94
N ASP A 244 -32.93 -2.96 22.02
CA ASP A 244 -34.03 -2.36 22.79
C ASP A 244 -33.95 -2.72 24.28
N ASP A 245 -33.54 -3.95 24.57
CA ASP A 245 -33.59 -4.62 25.87
C ASP A 245 -32.26 -4.57 26.64
N GLU A 246 -31.13 -4.44 25.93
CA GLU A 246 -29.79 -4.46 26.50
C GLU A 246 -28.91 -3.29 26.02
N PRO A 247 -27.87 -2.89 26.79
CA PRO A 247 -26.93 -1.86 26.38
C PRO A 247 -25.90 -2.41 25.36
N ILE A 248 -26.41 -2.86 24.21
CA ILE A 248 -25.63 -3.37 23.08
C ILE A 248 -25.96 -2.56 21.84
N ALA A 249 -24.93 -2.06 21.16
CA ALA A 249 -25.05 -1.51 19.81
C ALA A 249 -24.42 -2.46 18.80
N ARG A 250 -25.01 -2.61 17.62
CA ARG A 250 -24.38 -3.29 16.47
C ARG A 250 -23.85 -2.24 15.51
N VAL A 251 -22.53 -2.21 15.31
CA VAL A 251 -21.86 -1.31 14.37
C VAL A 251 -21.38 -2.13 13.18
N ASP A 252 -22.01 -1.94 12.01
CA ASP A 252 -21.81 -2.79 10.83
C ASP A 252 -21.89 -4.30 11.13
N GLY A 253 -22.80 -4.67 12.03
CA GLY A 253 -23.02 -6.05 12.46
C GLY A 253 -22.15 -6.51 13.64
N VAL A 254 -21.09 -5.78 13.99
CA VAL A 254 -20.23 -6.08 15.15
C VAL A 254 -20.94 -5.67 16.45
N PRO A 255 -21.20 -6.60 17.39
CA PRO A 255 -21.82 -6.27 18.67
C PRO A 255 -20.84 -5.55 19.59
N VAL A 256 -21.25 -4.40 20.13
CA VAL A 256 -20.50 -3.57 21.08
C VAL A 256 -21.31 -3.46 22.36
N ARG A 257 -20.87 -4.14 23.41
CA ARG A 257 -21.48 -4.01 24.75
C ARG A 257 -20.96 -2.73 25.41
N LEU A 258 -21.88 -1.85 25.80
CA LEU A 258 -21.59 -0.53 26.35
C LEU A 258 -22.00 -0.45 27.83
N PRO A 259 -21.30 0.33 28.66
CA PRO A 259 -21.86 0.78 29.92
C PRO A 259 -23.17 1.53 29.68
N ALA A 260 -24.15 1.39 30.58
CA ALA A 260 -25.49 1.96 30.37
C ALA A 260 -25.47 3.47 30.09
N THR A 261 -24.58 4.22 30.75
CA THR A 261 -24.40 5.66 30.53
C THR A 261 -23.79 6.00 29.17
N ALA A 262 -22.86 5.20 28.66
CA ALA A 262 -22.31 5.36 27.31
C ALA A 262 -23.30 4.92 26.24
N PHE A 263 -24.14 3.93 26.53
CA PHE A 263 -25.25 3.51 25.67
C PHE A 263 -26.32 4.60 25.55
N ALA A 264 -26.66 5.29 26.64
CA ALA A 264 -27.52 6.46 26.62
C ALA A 264 -26.94 7.60 25.76
N LEU A 265 -25.64 7.88 25.89
CA LEU A 265 -24.94 8.85 25.03
C LEU A 265 -25.03 8.46 23.54
N LEU A 266 -24.71 7.21 23.20
CA LEU A 266 -24.79 6.76 21.81
C LEU A 266 -26.23 6.83 21.28
N SER A 267 -27.22 6.47 22.09
CA SER A 267 -28.65 6.56 21.74
C SER A 267 -29.07 7.98 21.42
N PHE A 268 -28.65 8.95 22.24
CA PHE A 268 -28.87 10.38 21.99
C PHE A 268 -28.26 10.83 20.66
N LEU A 269 -27.00 10.47 20.42
CA LEU A 269 -26.29 10.85 19.20
C LEU A 269 -26.92 10.21 17.94
N VAL A 270 -27.38 8.96 18.04
CA VAL A 270 -28.08 8.25 16.96
C VAL A 270 -29.44 8.88 16.67
N ASP A 271 -30.24 9.23 17.69
CA ASP A 271 -31.52 9.91 17.50
C ASP A 271 -31.33 11.25 16.78
N ARG A 272 -30.37 12.06 17.23
CA ARG A 272 -30.02 13.33 16.57
C ARG A 272 -29.59 13.15 15.11
N ALA A 273 -28.73 12.18 14.84
CA ALA A 273 -28.24 11.90 13.49
C ALA A 273 -29.39 11.45 12.56
N ARG A 274 -30.29 10.58 13.04
CA ARG A 274 -31.49 10.16 12.29
C ARG A 274 -32.44 11.31 11.98
N ARG A 275 -32.59 12.24 12.93
CA ARG A 275 -33.36 13.49 12.76
C ARG A 275 -32.61 14.57 11.97
N ARG A 276 -31.38 14.29 11.49
CA ARG A 276 -30.51 15.23 10.76
C ARG A 276 -30.29 16.55 11.49
N GLN A 277 -30.24 16.52 12.82
CA GLN A 277 -29.96 17.70 13.61
C GLN A 277 -28.47 18.06 13.50
N PRO A 278 -28.12 19.36 13.45
CA PRO A 278 -26.73 19.78 13.39
C PRO A 278 -25.97 19.33 14.65
N PRO A 279 -24.66 19.07 14.55
CA PRO A 279 -23.82 18.84 15.72
C PRO A 279 -23.78 20.10 16.60
N PHE A 280 -23.56 19.93 17.90
CA PHE A 280 -23.22 21.09 18.73
C PHE A 280 -21.74 21.44 18.53
N LEU A 281 -21.41 22.73 18.50
CA LEU A 281 -20.01 23.18 18.32
C LEU A 281 -19.21 23.08 19.62
N ILE A 282 -19.88 23.19 20.77
CA ILE A 282 -19.30 23.06 22.10
C ILE A 282 -20.12 22.09 22.95
N TYR A 283 -19.48 21.47 23.94
CA TYR A 283 -20.11 20.45 24.80
C TYR A 283 -21.19 21.05 25.70
N LYS A 284 -21.00 22.30 26.17
CA LYS A 284 -21.96 23.02 27.01
C LYS A 284 -23.36 23.03 26.41
N ASP A 285 -23.48 23.30 25.12
CA ASP A 285 -24.78 23.38 24.42
C ASP A 285 -25.47 22.02 24.30
N ALA A 286 -24.72 20.92 24.42
CA ALA A 286 -25.27 19.58 24.39
C ALA A 286 -25.78 19.08 25.75
N VAL A 287 -25.43 19.74 26.87
CA VAL A 287 -25.72 19.26 28.23
C VAL A 287 -27.22 19.16 28.48
N ASP A 288 -27.96 20.25 28.31
CA ASP A 288 -29.39 20.29 28.63
C ASP A 288 -30.22 19.44 27.64
N PRO A 289 -29.98 19.49 26.32
CA PRO A 289 -30.62 18.58 25.38
C PRO A 289 -30.36 17.10 25.67
N PHE A 290 -29.14 16.75 26.11
CA PHE A 290 -28.82 15.38 26.48
C PHE A 290 -29.58 14.94 27.74
N LYS A 291 -29.64 15.78 28.78
CA LYS A 291 -30.41 15.48 30.01
C LYS A 291 -31.89 15.28 29.70
N ALA A 292 -32.48 16.16 28.88
CA ALA A 292 -33.87 16.04 28.45
C ALA A 292 -34.11 14.72 27.70
N PHE A 293 -33.24 14.40 26.74
CA PHE A 293 -33.30 13.12 26.03
C PHE A 293 -33.23 11.92 26.98
N VAL A 294 -32.29 11.90 27.93
CA VAL A 294 -32.13 10.77 28.86
C VAL A 294 -33.34 10.61 29.78
N ALA A 295 -33.99 11.71 30.18
CA ALA A 295 -35.22 11.67 30.95
C ALA A 295 -36.38 11.02 30.17
N ASP A 296 -36.51 11.36 28.89
CA ASP A 296 -37.53 10.76 28.01
C ASP A 296 -37.19 9.30 27.67
N TRP A 297 -35.93 9.02 27.33
CA TRP A 297 -35.41 7.70 26.94
C TRP A 297 -35.58 6.63 28.04
N ALA A 298 -35.63 7.06 29.30
CA ALA A 298 -35.88 6.20 30.45
C ALA A 298 -37.36 6.15 30.89
N ARG A 299 -38.22 7.09 30.45
CA ARG A 299 -39.60 7.23 30.95
C ARG A 299 -40.52 6.08 30.52
N ASP A 300 -40.33 5.56 29.32
CA ASP A 300 -41.28 4.63 28.67
C ASP A 300 -40.82 3.16 28.71
N ARG A 301 -39.86 2.83 29.58
CA ARG A 301 -39.02 1.61 29.48
C ARG A 301 -38.75 1.01 30.86
N THR A 302 -38.99 -0.28 31.04
CA THR A 302 -38.86 -1.00 32.34
C THR A 302 -37.47 -1.60 32.56
N GLU A 303 -36.58 -1.45 31.58
CA GLU A 303 -35.27 -2.05 31.58
C GLU A 303 -34.35 -1.39 32.62
N ALA A 304 -33.86 -2.17 33.58
CA ALA A 304 -33.06 -1.69 34.72
C ALA A 304 -31.83 -0.86 34.31
N HIS A 305 -31.21 -1.17 33.16
CA HIS A 305 -30.04 -0.43 32.68
C HIS A 305 -30.37 1.03 32.31
N ARG A 306 -31.59 1.32 31.84
CA ARG A 306 -31.98 2.69 31.47
C ARG A 306 -32.30 3.53 32.70
N LEU A 307 -32.96 2.94 33.69
CA LEU A 307 -33.23 3.57 34.97
C LEU A 307 -31.91 3.91 35.71
N ASP A 308 -30.98 2.96 35.77
CA ASP A 308 -29.64 3.18 36.35
C ASP A 308 -28.88 4.29 35.61
N ALA A 309 -28.92 4.30 34.28
CA ALA A 309 -28.30 5.35 33.49
C ALA A 309 -28.95 6.72 33.74
N HIS A 310 -30.29 6.79 33.83
CA HIS A 310 -31.00 8.04 34.11
C HIS A 310 -30.55 8.64 35.44
N GLU A 311 -30.56 7.86 36.52
CA GLU A 311 -30.12 8.33 37.85
C GLU A 311 -28.68 8.85 37.83
N LYS A 312 -27.76 8.10 37.20
CA LYS A 312 -26.35 8.48 37.08
C LYS A 312 -26.12 9.73 36.23
N LEU A 313 -27.03 10.05 35.31
CA LEU A 313 -26.88 11.12 34.34
C LEU A 313 -27.68 12.40 34.68
N LYS A 314 -28.52 12.42 35.72
CA LYS A 314 -29.23 13.63 36.17
C LYS A 314 -28.31 14.84 36.37
N GLY A 315 -27.15 14.59 36.98
CA GLY A 315 -26.13 15.61 37.27
C GLY A 315 -25.14 15.90 36.13
N THR A 316 -25.42 15.51 34.88
CA THR A 316 -24.45 15.63 33.78
C THR A 316 -23.95 17.07 33.61
N THR A 317 -22.62 17.22 33.52
CA THR A 317 -21.91 18.47 33.20
C THR A 317 -21.16 18.33 31.88
N GLU A 318 -20.58 19.42 31.38
CA GLU A 318 -19.68 19.38 30.21
C GLU A 318 -18.53 18.37 30.39
N ASP A 319 -17.86 18.37 31.54
CA ASP A 319 -16.77 17.43 31.84
C ASP A 319 -17.25 15.98 31.87
N SER A 320 -18.46 15.77 32.38
CA SER A 320 -19.09 14.44 32.41
C SER A 320 -19.38 13.94 30.99
N LEU A 321 -19.91 14.79 30.10
CA LEU A 321 -20.11 14.45 28.68
C LEU A 321 -18.80 14.08 27.99
N ARG A 322 -17.72 14.82 28.27
CA ARG A 322 -16.39 14.52 27.71
C ARG A 322 -15.87 13.15 28.16
N LYS A 323 -16.05 12.82 29.45
CA LYS A 323 -15.73 11.49 29.99
C LYS A 323 -16.57 10.39 29.35
N LEU A 324 -17.85 10.62 29.09
CA LEU A 324 -18.72 9.67 28.39
C LEU A 324 -18.27 9.44 26.94
N CYS A 325 -17.89 10.49 26.20
CA CYS A 325 -17.34 10.36 24.85
C CYS A 325 -16.04 9.54 24.82
N ASN A 326 -15.20 9.66 25.85
CA ASN A 326 -14.00 8.83 26.01
C ASN A 326 -14.36 7.38 26.30
N THR A 327 -15.33 7.14 27.18
CA THR A 327 -15.82 5.81 27.53
C THR A 327 -16.41 5.10 26.31
N LEU A 328 -17.23 5.80 25.54
CA LEU A 328 -17.75 5.31 24.25
C LEU A 328 -16.61 4.93 23.31
N GLY A 329 -15.64 5.82 23.11
CA GLY A 329 -14.47 5.53 22.28
C GLY A 329 -13.65 4.33 22.73
N GLN A 330 -13.48 4.11 24.05
CA GLN A 330 -12.79 2.94 24.58
C GLN A 330 -13.55 1.65 24.33
N ALA A 331 -14.88 1.65 24.53
CA ALA A 331 -15.71 0.49 24.27
C ALA A 331 -15.72 0.09 22.78
N LEU A 332 -15.81 1.07 21.87
CA LEU A 332 -15.73 0.85 20.43
C LEU A 332 -14.38 0.23 20.02
N ARG A 333 -13.27 0.71 20.58
CA ARG A 333 -11.93 0.11 20.35
C ARG A 333 -11.83 -1.30 20.91
N LYS A 334 -12.33 -1.52 22.13
CA LYS A 334 -12.31 -2.85 22.79
C LYS A 334 -13.10 -3.88 22.00
N ALA A 335 -14.15 -3.47 21.30
CA ALA A 335 -14.92 -4.33 20.40
C ALA A 335 -14.24 -4.60 19.04
N GLY A 336 -13.04 -4.07 18.80
CA GLY A 336 -12.27 -4.31 17.58
C GLY A 336 -12.73 -3.50 16.36
N LEU A 337 -13.49 -2.42 16.56
CA LEU A 337 -13.92 -1.58 15.44
C LEU A 337 -12.74 -0.84 14.80
N PRO A 338 -12.75 -0.68 13.47
CA PRO A 338 -11.68 0.04 12.77
C PRO A 338 -11.68 1.53 13.14
N PRO A 339 -10.50 2.19 13.19
CA PRO A 339 -10.40 3.60 13.56
C PRO A 339 -11.31 4.55 12.77
N GLY A 340 -11.55 4.26 11.48
CA GLY A 340 -12.47 5.03 10.63
C GLY A 340 -13.91 5.02 11.13
N ALA A 341 -14.44 3.85 11.49
CA ALA A 341 -15.79 3.73 12.07
C ALA A 341 -15.88 4.46 13.42
N ILE A 342 -14.85 4.35 14.26
CA ILE A 342 -14.79 5.03 15.56
C ILE A 342 -14.78 6.56 15.38
N ALA A 343 -14.09 7.08 14.38
CA ALA A 343 -14.03 8.51 14.09
C ALA A 343 -15.41 9.09 13.74
N HIS A 344 -16.29 8.31 13.10
CA HIS A 344 -17.66 8.72 12.80
C HIS A 344 -18.60 8.64 14.00
N LEU A 345 -18.33 7.76 14.97
CA LEU A 345 -19.21 7.49 16.11
C LEU A 345 -18.80 8.18 17.42
N ARG A 346 -17.66 8.86 17.44
CA ARG A 346 -17.15 9.53 18.63
C ARG A 346 -17.16 11.06 18.44
N PRO A 347 -17.94 11.80 19.24
CA PRO A 347 -17.87 13.26 19.30
C PRO A 347 -16.43 13.78 19.53
N THR A 348 -16.09 14.89 18.87
CA THR A 348 -14.80 15.56 19.02
C THR A 348 -14.97 17.02 19.39
N ARG A 349 -13.88 17.70 19.77
CA ARG A 349 -13.93 19.15 20.06
C ARG A 349 -14.32 19.91 18.79
N GLY A 350 -15.28 20.81 18.90
CA GLY A 350 -15.82 21.54 17.72
C GLY A 350 -16.90 20.76 16.96
N HIS A 351 -17.16 19.49 17.31
CA HIS A 351 -18.13 18.65 16.63
C HIS A 351 -18.73 17.61 17.58
N PHE A 352 -19.73 18.02 18.36
CA PHE A 352 -20.53 17.11 19.17
C PHE A 352 -21.68 16.54 18.34
N GLY A 353 -21.38 15.46 17.63
CA GLY A 353 -22.30 14.73 16.78
C GLY A 353 -21.65 13.44 16.27
N ILE A 354 -22.43 12.63 15.56
CA ILE A 354 -21.94 11.43 14.89
C ILE A 354 -22.42 11.40 13.44
N ARG A 355 -21.78 10.59 12.62
CA ARG A 355 -22.20 10.28 11.25
C ARG A 355 -22.52 8.80 11.16
N ILE A 356 -23.70 8.48 10.64
CA ILE A 356 -24.16 7.10 10.41
C ILE A 356 -24.81 7.02 9.02
N ARG A 357 -24.79 5.83 8.43
CA ARG A 357 -25.46 5.55 7.15
C ARG A 357 -26.92 5.14 7.31
#